data_AF-A0A554LAQ3-F1
#
_entry.id   AF-A0A554LAQ3-F1
#
_cell.length_a   1.000
_cell.length_b   1.000
_cell.length_c   1.000
_cell.angle_alpha   90.00
_cell.angle_beta   90.00
_cell.angle_gamma   90.00
#
_symmetry.space_group_name_H-M   'P 1'
#
loop_
_entity.id
_entity.type
_entity.pdbx_description
1 polymer ?
#
loop_
_entity_poly.entity_id
_entity_poly.type
_entity_poly.pdbx_seq_one_letter_code
_entity_poly.pdbx_strand_id
1 'polypeptide(L)'
;MLKTTAFANAAAVVTGVIYIVCLVLTWVAPDLLLSLSNSWVHALNLESLRSGKEIGMGTVVWGLATSTAFSWTVGYAIAYFYNKFSK
;
A
#
# COMPACT_ATOMS: atom_id res chain seq x y z
N MET A 1 2.51 -23.99 -11.09
CA MET A 1 3.50 -23.05 -10.50
C MET A 1 3.23 -21.64 -10.99
N LEU A 2 3.31 -20.65 -10.11
CA LEU A 2 3.10 -19.23 -10.40
C LEU A 2 4.27 -18.66 -11.22
N LYS A 3 3.99 -17.73 -12.15
CA LYS A 3 5.03 -16.91 -12.79
C LYS A 3 5.41 -15.78 -11.84
N THR A 4 6.59 -15.85 -11.21
CA THR A 4 7.00 -14.96 -10.11
C THR A 4 6.98 -13.49 -10.47
N THR A 5 7.56 -13.11 -11.62
CA THR A 5 7.61 -11.72 -12.09
C THR A 5 6.22 -11.18 -12.46
N ALA A 6 5.38 -11.99 -13.11
CA ALA A 6 4.02 -11.59 -13.46
C ALA A 6 3.17 -11.37 -12.20
N PHE A 7 3.31 -12.23 -11.19
CA PHE A 7 2.63 -12.06 -9.91
C PHE A 7 3.11 -10.81 -9.17
N ALA A 8 4.43 -10.57 -9.12
CA ALA A 8 5.02 -9.38 -8.51
C ALA A 8 4.56 -8.08 -9.20
N ASN A 9 4.50 -8.06 -10.53
CA ASN A 9 3.99 -6.91 -11.30
C ASN A 9 2.51 -6.65 -10.98
N ALA A 10 1.68 -7.70 -10.91
CA ALA A 10 0.28 -7.56 -10.55
C ALA A 10 0.11 -6.98 -9.13
N ALA A 11 0.86 -7.49 -8.15
CA ALA A 11 0.86 -6.97 -6.79
C ALA A 11 1.25 -5.49 -6.75
N ALA A 12 2.33 -5.10 -7.45
CA ALA A 12 2.79 -3.72 -7.51
C ALA A 12 1.75 -2.77 -8.13
N VAL A 13 1.12 -3.18 -9.24
CA VAL A 13 0.08 -2.36 -9.90
C VAL A 13 -1.14 -2.19 -9.01
N VAL A 14 -1.65 -3.26 -8.39
CA VAL A 14 -2.79 -3.17 -7.48
C VAL A 14 -2.46 -2.26 -6.29
N THR A 15 -1.28 -2.40 -5.69
CA THR A 15 -0.82 -1.51 -4.62
C THR A 15 -0.74 -0.05 -5.06
N GLY A 16 -0.21 0.21 -6.27
CA GLY A 16 -0.15 1.57 -6.82
C GLY A 16 -1.53 2.19 -6.99
N VAL A 17 -2.50 1.43 -7.53
CA VAL A 17 -3.90 1.90 -7.66
C VAL A 17 -4.50 2.20 -6.28
N ILE A 18 -4.33 1.30 -5.31
CA ILE A 18 -4.82 1.50 -3.94
C ILE A 18 -4.18 2.75 -3.32
N TYR A 19 -2.88 2.97 -3.52
CA TYR A 19 -2.19 4.16 -3.02
C TYR A 19 -2.81 5.45 -3.55
N ILE A 20 -3.12 5.51 -4.85
CA ILE A 20 -3.79 6.67 -5.46
C ILE A 20 -5.21 6.85 -4.92
N VAL A 21 -5.95 5.76 -4.72
CA VAL A 21 -7.28 5.82 -4.08
C VAL A 21 -7.16 6.38 -2.67
N CYS A 22 -6.20 5.90 -1.87
CA CYS A 22 -5.94 6.43 -0.53
C CYS A 22 -5.63 7.92 -0.56
N LEU A 23 -4.79 8.38 -1.50
CA LEU A 23 -4.49 9.80 -1.69
C LEU A 23 -5.77 10.61 -1.96
N VAL A 24 -6.62 10.16 -2.88
CA VAL A 24 -7.88 10.85 -3.20
C VAL A 24 -8.80 10.92 -1.97
N LEU A 25 -8.89 9.83 -1.20
CA LEU A 25 -9.69 9.78 0.03
C LEU A 25 -9.24 10.79 1.09
N THR A 26 -7.95 11.17 1.12
CA THR A 26 -7.49 12.24 2.04
C THR A 26 -8.20 13.57 1.81
N TRP A 27 -8.67 13.83 0.58
CA TRP A 27 -9.34 15.07 0.21
C TRP A 27 -10.87 14.96 0.24
N VAL A 28 -11.42 13.84 -0.23
CA VAL A 28 -12.88 13.70 -0.43
C VAL A 28 -13.61 13.07 0.75
N ALA A 29 -12.95 12.18 1.51
CA ALA A 29 -13.56 11.43 2.60
C ALA A 29 -12.52 11.05 3.68
N PRO A 30 -11.88 12.04 4.33
CA PRO A 30 -10.79 11.80 5.28
C PRO A 30 -11.22 10.97 6.50
N ASP A 31 -12.48 11.10 6.94
CA ASP A 31 -13.01 10.31 8.06
C ASP A 31 -13.07 8.81 7.73
N LEU A 32 -13.46 8.47 6.49
CA LEU A 32 -13.48 7.08 6.02
C LEU A 32 -12.06 6.51 5.96
N LEU A 33 -11.09 7.28 5.45
CA LEU A 33 -9.70 6.85 5.41
C LEU A 33 -9.14 6.60 6.83
N LEU A 34 -9.42 7.50 7.77
CA LEU A 34 -8.99 7.37 9.16
C LEU A 34 -9.65 6.18 9.86
N SER A 35 -10.95 5.93 9.64
CA SER A 35 -11.63 4.77 10.23
C SER A 35 -11.06 3.45 9.70
N LEU A 36 -10.80 3.36 8.39
CA LEU A 36 -10.19 2.18 7.79
C LEU A 36 -8.78 1.96 8.33
N SER A 37 -7.96 3.01 8.36
CA SER A 37 -6.57 2.92 8.81
C SER A 37 -6.49 2.53 10.29
N ASN A 38 -7.33 3.09 11.16
CA ASN A 38 -7.39 2.73 12.57
C ASN A 38 -7.83 1.27 12.78
N SER A 39 -8.64 0.69 11.88
CA SER A 39 -9.04 -0.72 12.00
C SER A 39 -7.91 -1.70 11.70
N TRP A 40 -6.85 -1.26 11.01
CA TRP A 40 -5.73 -2.11 10.62
C TRP A 40 -4.55 -2.02 11.59
N VAL A 41 -4.33 -0.84 12.20
CA VAL A 41 -3.24 -0.63 13.16
C VAL A 41 -3.73 -0.83 14.58
N HIS A 42 -2.94 -1.52 15.40
CA HIS A 42 -3.23 -1.71 16.82
C HIS A 42 -2.29 -0.81 17.65
N ALA A 43 -2.75 -0.38 18.82
CA ALA A 43 -2.01 0.46 19.79
C ALA A 43 -1.65 1.90 19.36
N LEU A 44 -2.09 2.34 18.18
CA LEU A 44 -1.93 3.73 17.70
C LEU A 44 -3.30 4.40 17.62
N ASN A 45 -3.40 5.66 18.05
CA ASN A 45 -4.56 6.51 17.80
C ASN A 45 -4.28 7.43 16.61
N LEU A 46 -4.69 7.03 15.40
CA LEU A 46 -4.44 7.85 14.20
C LEU A 46 -5.31 9.11 14.16
N GLU A 47 -6.40 9.18 14.92
CA GLU A 47 -7.21 10.41 15.00
C GLU A 47 -6.41 11.55 15.64
N SER A 48 -5.56 11.23 16.62
CA SER A 48 -4.66 12.20 17.24
C SER A 48 -3.63 12.80 16.28
N LEU A 49 -3.37 12.12 15.14
CA LEU A 49 -2.41 12.52 14.12
C LEU A 49 -3.04 13.28 12.96
N ARG A 50 -4.33 13.62 13.05
CA ARG A 50 -5.05 14.40 12.06
C ARG A 50 -4.52 15.84 12.04
N SER A 51 -3.39 16.05 11.38
CA SER A 51 -2.86 17.39 11.11
C SER A 51 -3.41 17.88 9.77
N GLY A 52 -3.94 19.10 9.72
CA GLY A 52 -4.36 19.77 8.47
C GLY A 52 -3.20 20.24 7.59
N LYS A 53 -2.04 19.59 7.67
CA LYS A 53 -0.84 19.99 6.94
C LYS A 53 -1.00 19.58 5.48
N GLU A 54 -0.63 20.47 4.57
CA GLU A 54 -0.67 20.18 3.13
C GLU A 54 0.23 18.98 2.80
N ILE A 55 -0.30 18.06 2.00
CA ILE A 55 0.44 16.89 1.51
C ILE A 55 1.38 17.37 0.40
N GLY A 56 2.69 17.32 0.65
CA GLY A 56 3.69 17.67 -0.34
C GLY A 56 3.77 16.63 -1.48
N MET A 57 3.79 17.09 -2.73
CA MET A 57 3.91 16.22 -3.91
C MET A 57 5.14 15.30 -3.88
N GLY A 58 6.26 15.77 -3.31
CA GLY A 58 7.45 14.94 -3.14
C GLY A 58 7.20 13.72 -2.24
N THR A 59 6.42 13.90 -1.18
CA THR A 59 6.04 12.83 -0.25
C THR A 59 5.10 11.83 -0.91
N VAL A 60 4.20 12.30 -1.79
CA VAL A 60 3.29 11.45 -2.58
C VAL A 60 4.06 10.55 -3.55
N VAL A 61 4.96 11.14 -4.34
CA VAL A 61 5.76 10.37 -5.32
C VAL A 61 6.65 9.37 -4.61
N TRP A 62 7.29 9.78 -3.51
CA TRP A 62 8.12 8.89 -2.70
C TRP A 62 7.31 7.73 -2.11
N GLY A 63 6.12 8.00 -1.57
CA GLY A 63 5.23 6.98 -1.03
C GLY A 63 4.75 5.99 -2.10
N LEU A 64 4.40 6.46 -3.29
CA LEU A 64 4.00 5.61 -4.41
C LEU A 64 5.16 4.70 -4.85
N ALA A 65 6.36 5.26 -5.05
CA ALA A 65 7.52 4.49 -5.47
C ALA A 65 7.91 3.42 -4.43
N THR A 66 7.99 3.80 -3.16
CA THR A 66 8.40 2.88 -2.08
C THR A 66 7.35 1.79 -1.82
N SER A 67 6.06 2.13 -1.80
CA SER A 67 4.98 1.14 -1.58
C SER A 67 4.86 0.12 -2.72
N THR A 68 4.96 0.56 -3.97
CA THR A 68 4.92 -0.34 -5.14
C THR A 68 6.15 -1.22 -5.23
N ALA A 69 7.35 -0.69 -4.96
CA ALA A 69 8.59 -1.48 -4.90
C ALA A 69 8.57 -2.52 -3.77
N PHE A 70 8.05 -2.14 -2.60
CA PHE A 70 7.85 -3.05 -1.48
C PHE A 70 6.87 -4.17 -1.85
N SER A 71 5.71 -3.83 -2.38
CA SER A 71 4.69 -4.80 -2.81
C SER A 71 5.20 -5.75 -3.89
N TRP A 72 5.95 -5.24 -4.88
CA TRP A 72 6.61 -6.07 -5.89
C TRP A 72 7.54 -7.10 -5.25
N THR A 73 8.40 -6.66 -4.33
CA THR A 73 9.37 -7.51 -3.64
C THR A 73 8.69 -8.60 -2.83
N VAL A 74 7.66 -8.23 -2.07
CA VAL A 74 6.84 -9.18 -1.30
C VAL A 74 6.12 -10.15 -2.22
N GLY A 75 5.48 -9.67 -3.29
CA GLY A 75 4.79 -10.51 -4.27
C GLY A 75 5.73 -11.52 -4.95
N TYR A 76 6.92 -11.09 -5.34
CA TYR A 76 7.95 -11.96 -5.89
C TYR A 76 8.34 -13.06 -4.89
N ALA A 77 8.63 -12.66 -3.64
CA ALA A 77 9.01 -13.60 -2.59
C ALA A 77 7.91 -14.63 -2.31
N ILE A 78 6.64 -14.18 -2.20
CA ILE A 78 5.48 -15.06 -2.03
C ILE A 78 5.41 -16.09 -3.16
N ALA A 79 5.43 -15.63 -4.42
CA ALA A 79 5.33 -16.53 -5.56
C ALA A 79 6.50 -17.53 -5.63
N TYR A 80 7.71 -17.08 -5.29
CA TYR A 80 8.89 -17.94 -5.22
C TYR A 80 8.75 -19.03 -4.15
N PHE A 81 8.42 -18.66 -2.91
CA PHE A 81 8.29 -19.62 -1.81
C PHE A 81 7.09 -20.55 -1.99
N TYR A 82 5.97 -20.03 -2.52
CA TYR A 82 4.81 -20.86 -2.89
C TYR A 82 5.22 -21.97 -3.86
N ASN A 83 5.94 -21.62 -4.93
CA ASN A 83 6.44 -22.60 -5.89
C ASN A 83 7.45 -23.58 -5.30
N LYS A 84 8.24 -23.14 -4.31
CA LYS A 84 9.21 -24.00 -3.61
C LYS A 84 8.52 -25.02 -2.71
N PHE A 85 7.45 -24.63 -2.01
CA PHE A 85 6.76 -25.47 -1.03
C PHE A 85 5.62 -26.29 -1.61
N SER A 86 5.07 -25.88 -2.76
CA SER A 86 4.00 -26.62 -3.47
C SER A 86 4.55 -27.69 -4.41
N LYS A 87 5.82 -28.08 -4.23
CA LYS A 87 6.47 -29.18 -4.93
C LYS A 87 6.39 -30.46 -4.13
#